data_AF-A0A6P8N3P5-F1
#
_entry.id   AF-A0A6P8N3P5-F1
#
_cell.length_a   1.000
_cell.length_b   1.000
_cell.length_c   1.000
_cell.angle_alpha   90.00
_cell.angle_beta   90.00
_cell.angle_gamma   90.00
#
_symmetry.space_group_name_H-M   'P 1'
#
loop_
_entity.id
_entity.type
_entity.pdbx_description
1 polymer ?
#
loop_
_entity_poly.entity_id
_entity_poly.type
_entity_poly.pdbx_seq_one_letter_code
_entity_poly.pdbx_strand_id
1 'polypeptide(L)'
;MPFCLGNYTTHNMEEYAVVSDISVVDVYDIASEIGKECEKLIDSYGVDSVTNLMPKVIHALELLENLATKNERENTTVQELQAKISQLESDKIEKAEDRQRFEKELEQIEEHWRQESRDLVEMVTRLQEENRRLSEALQESRSDTFTASQEVDIAVLQHLRSMIDKQRDQIRGRDKELLQKNTEIENLTAQVEKLGVVGRELKRKQRQAQMQARGLVEERADFLAQLQDQNRELINLRARLGLAKKENEDLSKLQGCPDLTNKAIYDLDDPDRPRFTTAELKEILHERNELKARVSDLEDELELYRPKPETVEDDKDAPVQGPLPYEPDDAPWKKTSESGIRKFFRKIFSESSSSFLVGSSPRRSLSSLSKMALSGNSTYDESI
;
A
#
# COMPACT_ATOMS: atom_id res chain seq x y z
N MET A 1 -20.06 36.29 -18.09
CA MET A 1 -20.30 34.93 -18.57
C MET A 1 -20.40 34.02 -17.35
N PRO A 2 -21.58 33.58 -16.92
CA PRO A 2 -21.70 32.64 -15.82
C PRO A 2 -21.38 31.23 -16.36
N PHE A 3 -20.43 30.55 -15.73
CA PHE A 3 -20.17 29.14 -16.02
C PHE A 3 -21.31 28.30 -15.44
N CYS A 4 -22.17 27.79 -16.31
CA CYS A 4 -23.12 26.74 -15.97
C CYS A 4 -22.34 25.49 -15.57
N LEU A 5 -22.30 25.19 -14.27
CA LEU A 5 -21.94 23.87 -13.78
C LEU A 5 -23.06 22.92 -14.22
N GLY A 6 -22.75 22.09 -15.21
CA GLY A 6 -23.62 21.00 -15.62
C GLY A 6 -23.88 20.10 -14.43
N ASN A 7 -25.16 19.93 -14.09
CA ASN A 7 -25.62 18.90 -13.17
C ASN A 7 -25.16 17.55 -13.72
N TYR A 8 -24.11 16.98 -13.13
CA TYR A 8 -23.83 15.56 -13.28
C TYR A 8 -24.98 14.83 -12.59
N THR A 9 -25.95 14.41 -13.41
CA THR A 9 -26.92 13.38 -13.04
C THR A 9 -26.14 12.18 -12.53
N THR A 10 -26.16 11.99 -11.22
CA THR A 10 -25.87 10.72 -10.56
C THR A 10 -26.90 9.74 -11.11
N HIS A 11 -26.53 9.02 -12.17
CA HIS A 11 -27.30 7.89 -12.63
C HIS A 11 -27.30 6.91 -11.45
N ASN A 12 -28.45 6.76 -10.79
CA ASN A 12 -28.65 5.77 -9.74
C ASN A 12 -28.20 4.42 -10.29
N MET A 13 -27.08 3.95 -9.77
CA MET A 13 -26.50 2.64 -10.02
C MET A 13 -27.18 1.64 -9.06
N GLU A 14 -28.51 1.73 -8.93
CA GLU A 14 -29.34 0.94 -8.01
C GLU A 14 -30.07 -0.22 -8.71
N GLU A 15 -29.78 -0.47 -9.98
CA GLU A 15 -30.45 -1.53 -10.73
C GLU A 15 -29.44 -2.43 -11.47
N TYR A 16 -28.38 -2.83 -10.78
CA TYR A 16 -27.79 -4.14 -11.04
C TYR A 16 -28.36 -5.09 -10.01
N ALA A 17 -29.33 -5.88 -10.49
CA ALA A 17 -29.90 -6.99 -9.75
C ALA A 17 -28.80 -7.74 -9.01
N VAL A 18 -29.03 -7.99 -7.71
CA VAL A 18 -28.23 -8.86 -6.86
C VAL A 18 -28.25 -10.26 -7.48
N VAL A 19 -27.41 -10.47 -8.49
CA VAL A 19 -26.96 -11.79 -8.87
C VAL A 19 -26.22 -12.26 -7.64
N SER A 20 -26.75 -13.28 -6.96
CA SER A 20 -26.06 -13.88 -5.83
C SER A 20 -24.65 -14.26 -6.29
N ASP A 21 -23.65 -13.53 -5.79
CA ASP A 21 -22.27 -13.74 -6.19
C ASP A 21 -21.87 -15.16 -5.75
N ILE A 22 -21.59 -16.01 -6.72
CA ILE A 22 -21.07 -17.37 -6.47
C ILE A 22 -19.67 -17.20 -5.89
N SER A 23 -19.51 -17.53 -4.61
CA SER A 23 -18.22 -17.52 -3.94
C SER A 23 -17.43 -18.77 -4.26
N VAL A 24 -16.14 -18.76 -3.92
CA VAL A 24 -15.30 -19.95 -4.05
C VAL A 24 -15.86 -21.11 -3.22
N VAL A 25 -16.44 -20.83 -2.05
CA VAL A 25 -17.06 -21.84 -1.18
C VAL A 25 -18.22 -22.52 -1.87
N ASP A 26 -19.08 -21.75 -2.55
CA ASP A 26 -20.23 -22.29 -3.30
C ASP A 26 -19.77 -23.23 -4.42
N VAL A 27 -18.63 -22.94 -5.06
CA VAL A 27 -18.05 -23.83 -6.10
C VAL A 27 -17.61 -25.17 -5.49
N TYR A 28 -17.04 -25.18 -4.28
CA TYR A 28 -16.64 -26.41 -3.59
C TYR A 28 -17.85 -27.23 -3.12
N ASP A 29 -18.92 -26.57 -2.66
CA ASP A 29 -20.17 -27.24 -2.27
C ASP A 29 -20.84 -27.89 -3.48
N ILE A 30 -20.96 -27.17 -4.60
CA ILE A 30 -21.44 -27.71 -5.88
C ILE A 30 -20.56 -28.87 -6.36
N ALA A 31 -19.23 -28.75 -6.25
CA ALA A 31 -18.31 -29.83 -6.61
C ALA A 31 -18.52 -31.09 -5.74
N SER A 32 -18.84 -30.91 -4.45
CA SER A 32 -19.15 -32.03 -3.53
C SER A 32 -20.44 -32.75 -3.93
N GLU A 33 -21.49 -32.00 -4.25
CA GLU A 33 -22.78 -32.57 -4.70
C GLU A 33 -22.61 -33.32 -6.02
N ILE A 34 -21.92 -32.73 -7.00
CA ILE A 34 -21.60 -33.37 -8.28
C ILE A 34 -20.77 -34.64 -8.05
N GLY A 35 -19.80 -34.61 -7.13
CA GLY A 35 -18.98 -35.77 -6.78
C GLY A 35 -19.82 -36.94 -6.25
N LYS A 36 -20.78 -36.68 -5.35
CA LYS A 36 -21.70 -37.70 -4.80
C LYS A 36 -22.60 -38.31 -5.87
N GLU A 37 -23.13 -37.51 -6.80
CA GLU A 37 -23.92 -38.05 -7.91
C GLU A 37 -23.07 -38.87 -8.89
N CYS A 38 -21.83 -38.45 -9.14
CA CYS A 38 -20.88 -39.23 -9.95
C CYS A 38 -20.51 -40.56 -9.29
N GLU A 39 -20.39 -40.60 -7.97
CA GLU A 39 -20.16 -41.83 -7.19
C GLU A 39 -21.34 -42.81 -7.34
N LYS A 40 -22.58 -42.33 -7.20
CA LYS A 40 -23.77 -43.16 -7.45
C LYS A 40 -23.83 -43.73 -8.88
N LEU A 41 -23.41 -42.95 -9.88
CA LEU A 41 -23.33 -43.41 -11.27
C LEU A 41 -22.26 -44.50 -11.46
N ILE A 42 -21.12 -44.34 -10.78
CA ILE A 42 -20.04 -45.33 -10.77
C ILE A 42 -20.53 -46.65 -10.13
N ASP A 43 -21.22 -46.57 -8.99
CA ASP A 43 -21.73 -47.75 -8.28
C ASP A 43 -22.78 -48.53 -9.09
N SER A 44 -23.57 -47.85 -9.92
CA SER A 44 -24.67 -48.45 -10.67
C SER A 44 -24.30 -48.92 -12.08
N TYR A 45 -23.43 -48.19 -12.79
CA TYR A 45 -23.10 -48.45 -14.21
C TYR A 45 -21.61 -48.73 -14.44
N GLY A 46 -20.81 -48.83 -13.39
CA GLY A 46 -19.37 -49.01 -13.48
C GLY A 46 -18.66 -47.72 -13.89
N VAL A 47 -17.33 -47.73 -13.71
CA VAL A 47 -16.54 -46.49 -13.75
C VAL A 47 -16.37 -45.93 -15.17
N ASP A 48 -16.41 -46.80 -16.17
CA ASP A 48 -16.29 -46.42 -17.59
C ASP A 48 -17.36 -45.40 -18.02
N SER A 49 -18.51 -45.39 -17.36
CA SER A 49 -19.60 -44.45 -17.60
C SER A 49 -19.23 -42.99 -17.28
N VAL A 50 -18.26 -42.76 -16.38
CA VAL A 50 -17.89 -41.43 -15.88
C VAL A 50 -16.45 -41.03 -16.27
N THR A 51 -15.59 -41.99 -16.63
CA THR A 51 -14.16 -41.79 -16.97
C THR A 51 -13.90 -40.64 -17.95
N ASN A 52 -14.71 -40.50 -19.01
CA ASN A 52 -14.53 -39.45 -20.02
C ASN A 52 -15.25 -38.13 -19.67
N LEU A 53 -16.23 -38.19 -18.77
CA LEU A 53 -17.00 -37.03 -18.32
C LEU A 53 -16.29 -36.27 -17.20
N MET A 54 -15.68 -37.00 -16.26
CA MET A 54 -15.04 -36.46 -15.07
C MET A 54 -13.98 -35.38 -15.37
N PRO A 55 -13.07 -35.54 -16.35
CA PRO A 55 -12.12 -34.48 -16.69
C PRO A 55 -12.78 -33.19 -17.20
N LYS A 56 -13.92 -33.30 -17.89
CA LYS A 56 -14.68 -32.14 -18.39
C LYS A 56 -15.42 -31.43 -17.25
N VAL A 57 -15.99 -32.19 -16.32
CA VAL A 57 -16.61 -31.66 -15.09
C VAL A 57 -15.58 -30.93 -14.25
N ILE A 58 -14.41 -31.55 -14.02
CA ILE A 58 -13.30 -30.92 -13.30
C ILE A 58 -12.87 -29.64 -14.02
N HIS A 59 -12.72 -29.65 -15.34
CA HIS A 59 -12.32 -28.45 -16.08
C HIS A 59 -13.35 -27.32 -15.99
N ALA A 60 -14.65 -27.63 -16.05
CA ALA A 60 -15.70 -26.64 -15.87
C ALA A 60 -15.71 -26.05 -14.46
N LEU A 61 -15.49 -26.88 -13.42
CA LEU A 61 -15.36 -26.43 -12.04
C LEU A 61 -14.07 -25.61 -11.81
N GLU A 62 -12.95 -25.96 -12.45
CA GLU A 62 -11.72 -25.14 -12.46
C GLU A 62 -11.98 -23.75 -13.05
N LEU A 63 -12.73 -23.66 -14.15
CA LEU A 63 -13.09 -22.37 -14.76
C LEU A 63 -14.02 -21.58 -13.84
N LEU A 64 -14.98 -22.23 -13.18
CA LEU A 64 -15.89 -21.59 -12.25
C LEU A 64 -15.16 -21.08 -10.99
N GLU A 65 -14.23 -21.86 -10.43
CA GLU A 65 -13.37 -21.44 -9.32
C GLU A 65 -12.52 -20.21 -9.69
N ASN A 66 -11.98 -20.18 -10.91
CA ASN A 66 -11.23 -19.02 -11.41
C ASN A 66 -12.11 -17.79 -11.59
N LEU A 67 -13.37 -17.95 -12.04
CA LEU A 67 -14.31 -16.84 -12.15
C LEU A 67 -14.77 -16.34 -10.78
N ALA A 68 -15.06 -17.24 -9.83
CA ALA A 68 -15.43 -16.90 -8.46
C ALA A 68 -14.30 -16.16 -7.73
N THR A 69 -13.06 -16.67 -7.79
CA THR A 69 -11.88 -15.99 -7.21
C THR A 69 -11.62 -14.63 -7.86
N LYS A 70 -11.82 -14.50 -9.17
CA LYS A 70 -11.69 -13.21 -9.85
C LYS A 70 -12.78 -12.23 -9.41
N ASN A 71 -14.03 -12.69 -9.31
CA ASN A 71 -15.15 -11.88 -8.86
C ASN A 71 -14.96 -11.38 -7.42
N GLU A 72 -14.52 -12.25 -6.50
CA GLU A 72 -14.19 -11.85 -5.12
C GLU A 72 -13.12 -10.73 -5.09
N ARG A 73 -12.07 -10.85 -5.91
CA ARG A 73 -11.04 -9.80 -6.01
C ARG A 73 -11.62 -8.50 -6.58
N GLU A 74 -12.38 -8.58 -7.66
CA GLU A 74 -13.02 -7.39 -8.25
C GLU A 74 -13.96 -6.72 -7.24
N ASN A 75 -14.77 -7.50 -6.52
CA ASN A 75 -15.64 -6.98 -5.47
C ASN A 75 -14.86 -6.32 -4.32
N THR A 76 -13.74 -6.91 -3.87
CA THR A 76 -12.89 -6.23 -2.87
C THR A 76 -12.35 -4.90 -3.39
N THR A 77 -11.92 -4.83 -4.66
CA THR A 77 -11.43 -3.56 -5.24
C THR A 77 -12.55 -2.53 -5.38
N VAL A 78 -13.77 -2.96 -5.70
CA VAL A 78 -14.93 -2.08 -5.77
C VAL A 78 -15.27 -1.51 -4.38
N GLN A 79 -15.26 -2.36 -3.35
CA GLN A 79 -15.48 -1.92 -1.96
C GLN A 79 -14.40 -0.96 -1.48
N GLU A 80 -13.13 -1.22 -1.80
CA GLU A 80 -12.02 -0.31 -1.48
C GLU A 80 -12.16 1.05 -2.18
N LEU A 81 -12.53 1.06 -3.46
CA LEU A 81 -12.78 2.28 -4.20
C LEU A 81 -13.98 3.05 -3.67
N GLN A 82 -15.08 2.37 -3.34
CA GLN A 82 -16.25 2.96 -2.70
C GLN A 82 -15.90 3.59 -1.36
N ALA A 83 -15.17 2.88 -0.49
CA ALA A 83 -14.69 3.42 0.78
C ALA A 83 -13.78 4.64 0.57
N LYS A 84 -12.93 4.62 -0.47
CA LYS A 84 -12.07 5.77 -0.81
C LYS A 84 -12.89 6.97 -1.29
N ILE A 85 -13.93 6.75 -2.09
CA ILE A 85 -14.85 7.81 -2.53
C ILE A 85 -15.54 8.43 -1.31
N SER A 86 -16.14 7.62 -0.43
CA SER A 86 -16.79 8.11 0.78
C SER A 86 -15.84 8.89 1.68
N GLN A 87 -14.58 8.45 1.81
CA GLN A 87 -13.55 9.20 2.54
C GLN A 87 -13.27 10.57 1.88
N LEU A 88 -13.07 10.61 0.56
CA LEU A 88 -12.79 11.86 -0.15
C LEU A 88 -13.97 12.83 -0.13
N GLU A 89 -15.21 12.32 -0.15
CA GLU A 89 -16.42 13.13 0.01
C GLU A 89 -16.50 13.75 1.40
N SER A 90 -16.21 12.97 2.45
CA SER A 90 -16.11 13.48 3.83
C SER A 90 -15.03 14.57 3.96
N ASP A 91 -13.82 14.31 3.46
CA ASP A 91 -12.72 15.28 3.48
C ASP A 91 -13.08 16.57 2.72
N LYS A 92 -13.84 16.47 1.63
CA LYS A 92 -14.30 17.61 0.84
C LYS A 92 -15.31 18.46 1.61
N ILE A 93 -16.23 17.82 2.32
CA ILE A 93 -17.22 18.48 3.18
C ILE A 93 -16.51 19.18 4.34
N GLU A 94 -15.64 18.48 5.07
CA GLU A 94 -14.89 19.05 6.20
C GLU A 94 -14.08 20.28 5.77
N LYS A 95 -13.35 20.20 4.66
CA LYS A 95 -12.62 21.35 4.10
C LYS A 95 -13.53 22.49 3.68
N ALA A 96 -14.77 22.22 3.27
CA ALA A 96 -15.73 23.27 2.94
C ALA A 96 -16.28 23.94 4.20
N GLU A 97 -16.56 23.16 5.25
CA GLU A 97 -16.97 23.68 6.55
C GLU A 97 -15.88 24.53 7.19
N ASP A 98 -14.62 24.10 7.13
CA ASP A 98 -13.48 24.87 7.62
C ASP A 98 -13.35 26.21 6.88
N ARG A 99 -13.46 26.19 5.54
CA ARG A 99 -13.46 27.44 4.75
C ARG A 99 -14.60 28.37 5.18
N GLN A 100 -15.79 27.83 5.39
CA GLN A 100 -16.95 28.61 5.85
C GLN A 100 -16.73 29.17 7.26
N ARG A 101 -16.07 28.43 8.15
CA ARG A 101 -15.71 28.90 9.50
C ARG A 101 -14.71 30.06 9.42
N PHE A 102 -13.64 29.91 8.63
CA PHE A 102 -12.66 30.97 8.43
C PHE A 102 -13.26 32.22 7.80
N GLU A 103 -14.18 32.07 6.85
CA GLU A 103 -14.90 33.20 6.24
C GLU A 103 -15.72 33.96 7.28
N LYS A 104 -16.48 33.26 8.14
CA LYS A 104 -17.23 33.88 9.24
C LYS A 104 -16.33 34.56 10.27
N GLU A 105 -15.19 33.96 10.62
CA GLU A 105 -14.22 34.57 11.52
C GLU A 105 -13.64 35.85 10.92
N LEU A 106 -13.34 35.85 9.62
CA LEU A 106 -12.85 37.02 8.90
C LEU A 106 -13.90 38.14 8.89
N GLU A 107 -15.16 37.83 8.57
CA GLU A 107 -16.27 38.78 8.62
C GLU A 107 -16.44 39.39 10.03
N GLN A 108 -16.30 38.59 11.08
CA GLN A 108 -16.36 39.07 12.47
C GLN A 108 -15.21 40.02 12.80
N ILE A 109 -13.99 39.70 12.37
CA ILE A 109 -12.82 40.57 12.55
C ILE A 109 -13.02 41.89 11.80
N GLU A 110 -13.53 41.85 10.57
CA GLU A 110 -13.82 43.06 9.78
C GLU A 110 -14.92 43.92 10.42
N GLU A 111 -15.99 43.31 10.93
CA GLU A 111 -17.04 44.05 11.65
C GLU A 111 -16.50 44.66 12.95
N HIS A 112 -15.70 43.90 13.69
CA HIS A 112 -15.06 44.39 14.91
C HIS A 112 -14.15 45.58 14.61
N TRP A 113 -13.30 45.49 13.59
CA TRP A 113 -12.43 46.59 13.17
C TRP A 113 -13.24 47.81 12.68
N ARG A 114 -14.34 47.59 11.96
CA ARG A 114 -15.26 48.67 11.57
C ARG A 114 -15.91 49.32 12.79
N GLN A 115 -16.32 48.55 13.79
CA GLN A 115 -16.88 49.07 15.04
C GLN A 115 -15.85 49.89 15.81
N GLU A 116 -14.64 49.38 16.01
CA GLU A 116 -13.55 50.11 16.68
C GLU A 116 -13.22 51.42 15.95
N SER A 117 -13.17 51.39 14.62
CA SER A 117 -12.96 52.59 13.80
C SER A 117 -14.08 53.63 14.00
N ARG A 118 -15.35 53.20 14.03
CA ARG A 118 -16.49 54.07 14.36
C ARG A 118 -16.37 54.68 15.75
N ASP A 119 -16.03 53.86 16.75
CA ASP A 119 -15.92 54.29 18.15
C ASP A 119 -14.77 55.30 18.34
N LEU A 120 -13.64 55.07 17.67
CA LEU A 120 -12.51 56.01 17.67
C LEU A 120 -12.87 57.33 17.01
N VAL A 121 -13.58 57.30 15.88
CA VAL A 121 -14.07 58.53 15.23
C VAL A 121 -15.04 59.28 16.14
N GLU A 122 -15.99 58.57 16.78
CA GLU A 122 -16.92 59.18 17.73
C GLU A 122 -16.21 59.77 18.97
N MET A 123 -15.13 59.13 19.43
CA MET A 123 -14.30 59.69 20.50
C MET A 123 -13.59 60.97 20.04
N VAL A 124 -13.02 60.97 18.82
CA VAL A 124 -12.35 62.14 18.25
C VAL A 124 -13.33 63.30 18.07
N THR A 125 -14.53 63.05 17.56
CA THR A 125 -15.55 64.11 17.39
C THR A 125 -15.96 64.70 18.74
N ARG A 126 -16.18 63.86 19.77
CA ARG A 126 -16.48 64.33 21.14
C ARG A 126 -15.36 65.18 21.71
N LEU A 127 -14.10 64.75 21.59
CA LEU A 127 -12.94 65.51 22.05
C LEU A 127 -12.76 66.82 21.27
N GLN A 128 -13.04 66.84 19.98
CA GLN A 128 -13.02 68.06 19.16
C GLN A 128 -14.13 69.04 19.57
N GLU A 129 -15.35 68.56 19.84
CA GLU A 129 -16.45 69.38 20.35
C GLU A 129 -16.14 69.94 21.73
N GLU A 130 -15.56 69.14 22.63
CA GLU A 130 -15.15 69.59 23.96
C GLU A 130 -14.03 70.63 23.89
N ASN A 131 -12.99 70.41 23.07
CA ASN A 131 -11.94 71.41 22.83
C ASN A 131 -12.47 72.69 22.22
N ARG A 132 -13.45 72.61 21.31
CA ARG A 132 -14.12 73.78 20.75
C ARG A 132 -14.90 74.54 21.82
N ARG A 133 -15.70 73.85 22.65
CA ARG A 133 -16.42 74.46 23.78
C ARG A 133 -15.48 75.10 24.79
N LEU A 134 -14.38 74.43 25.16
CA LEU A 134 -13.38 74.96 26.07
C LEU A 134 -12.68 76.19 25.47
N SER A 135 -12.40 76.19 24.17
CA SER A 135 -11.82 77.34 23.47
C SER A 135 -12.79 78.53 23.42
N GLU A 136 -14.07 78.29 23.14
CA GLU A 136 -15.14 79.30 23.19
C GLU A 136 -15.28 79.87 24.61
N ALA A 137 -15.28 79.01 25.64
CA ALA A 137 -15.32 79.43 27.05
C ALA A 137 -14.05 80.20 27.50
N LEU A 138 -12.87 79.84 27.00
CA LEU A 138 -11.62 80.58 27.24
C LEU A 138 -11.62 81.95 26.54
N GLN A 139 -12.26 82.07 25.39
CA GLN A 139 -12.43 83.33 24.66
C GLN A 139 -13.44 84.25 25.36
N GLU A 140 -14.51 83.68 25.93
CA GLU A 140 -15.51 84.38 26.76
C GLU A 140 -14.93 84.79 28.13
N SER A 141 -14.11 83.93 28.74
CA SER A 141 -13.39 84.21 30.00
C SER A 141 -12.28 85.26 29.86
N ARG A 142 -11.91 85.69 28.64
CA ARG A 142 -10.90 86.73 28.42
C ARG A 142 -11.47 88.16 28.48
N SER A 143 -12.77 88.32 28.77
CA SER A 143 -13.46 89.62 28.78
C SER A 143 -13.74 90.22 30.16
N ASP A 144 -13.63 89.52 31.29
CA ASP A 144 -14.07 90.10 32.57
C ASP A 144 -13.01 90.16 33.65
N THR A 145 -12.97 91.35 34.26
CA THR A 145 -11.89 91.90 35.08
C THR A 145 -12.08 91.57 36.56
N PHE A 146 -10.93 91.39 37.22
CA PHE A 146 -10.62 91.64 38.63
C PHE A 146 -11.68 92.38 39.49
N THR A 147 -12.02 91.85 40.66
CA THR A 147 -11.97 92.48 42.03
C THR A 147 -12.89 91.76 43.03
N ALA A 148 -12.35 91.25 44.16
CA ALA A 148 -13.00 91.15 45.49
C ALA A 148 -12.13 90.35 46.49
N SER A 149 -11.04 90.93 46.99
CA SER A 149 -9.92 90.25 47.69
C SER A 149 -10.18 89.67 49.11
N GLN A 150 -11.39 89.23 49.47
CA GLN A 150 -11.59 88.50 50.74
C GLN A 150 -12.74 87.48 50.71
N GLU A 151 -13.82 87.73 49.95
CA GLU A 151 -14.79 86.68 49.57
C GLU A 151 -14.22 85.76 48.48
N VAL A 152 -13.33 86.27 47.62
CA VAL A 152 -12.62 85.48 46.61
C VAL A 152 -11.73 84.43 47.24
N ASP A 153 -11.05 84.69 48.37
CA ASP A 153 -10.22 83.67 49.02
C ASP A 153 -11.05 82.52 49.58
N ILE A 154 -12.24 82.80 50.14
CA ILE A 154 -13.17 81.77 50.61
C ILE A 154 -13.73 80.98 49.41
N ALA A 155 -14.10 81.67 48.33
CA ALA A 155 -14.57 81.04 47.10
C ALA A 155 -13.48 80.19 46.43
N VAL A 156 -12.23 80.66 46.42
CA VAL A 156 -11.05 79.94 45.90
C VAL A 156 -10.78 78.70 46.75
N LEU A 157 -10.85 78.81 48.08
CA LEU A 157 -10.70 77.65 48.98
C LEU A 157 -11.83 76.63 48.79
N GLN A 158 -13.07 77.07 48.62
CA GLN A 158 -14.20 76.18 48.30
C GLN A 158 -14.04 75.52 46.93
N HIS A 159 -13.53 76.26 45.94
CA HIS A 159 -13.24 75.73 44.61
C HIS A 159 -12.11 74.70 44.64
N LEU A 160 -10.99 75.01 45.32
CA LEU A 160 -9.89 74.07 45.54
C LEU A 160 -10.36 72.81 46.27
N ARG A 161 -11.23 72.95 47.29
CA ARG A 161 -11.83 71.80 47.98
C ARG A 161 -12.69 70.96 47.05
N SER A 162 -13.53 71.59 46.23
CA SER A 162 -14.34 70.89 45.23
C SER A 162 -13.47 70.18 44.19
N MET A 163 -12.37 70.80 43.74
CA MET A 163 -11.42 70.16 42.84
C MET A 163 -10.70 68.98 43.49
N ILE A 164 -10.28 69.10 44.75
CA ILE A 164 -9.65 68.00 45.50
C ILE A 164 -10.64 66.84 45.68
N ASP A 165 -11.90 67.11 46.00
CA ASP A 165 -12.93 66.07 46.14
C ASP A 165 -13.20 65.40 44.77
N LYS A 166 -13.29 66.16 43.68
CA LYS A 166 -13.38 65.62 42.31
C LYS A 166 -12.16 64.77 41.94
N GLN A 167 -10.95 65.22 42.26
CA GLN A 167 -9.72 64.46 42.01
C GLN A 167 -9.69 63.17 42.82
N ARG A 168 -10.14 63.19 44.09
CA ARG A 168 -10.28 61.97 44.91
C ARG A 168 -11.27 60.98 44.31
N ASP A 169 -12.41 61.44 43.82
CA ASP A 169 -13.39 60.56 43.19
C ASP A 169 -12.89 60.03 41.84
N GLN A 170 -12.15 60.83 41.06
CA GLN A 170 -11.46 60.38 39.85
C GLN A 170 -10.41 59.31 40.17
N ILE A 171 -9.60 59.49 41.22
CA ILE A 171 -8.62 58.51 41.66
C ILE A 171 -9.32 57.20 42.03
N ARG A 172 -10.39 57.25 42.83
CA ARG A 172 -11.19 56.06 43.18
C ARG A 172 -11.81 55.38 41.96
N GLY A 173 -12.25 56.15 40.97
CA GLY A 173 -12.75 55.63 39.70
C GLY A 173 -11.67 54.87 38.93
N ARG A 174 -10.49 55.51 38.79
CA ARG A 174 -9.31 54.93 38.15
C ARG A 174 -8.83 53.67 38.88
N ASP A 175 -8.82 53.64 40.21
CA ASP A 175 -8.43 52.47 41.00
C ASP A 175 -9.38 51.28 40.77
N LYS A 176 -10.69 51.53 40.68
CA LYS A 176 -11.68 50.48 40.35
C LYS A 176 -11.50 49.95 38.94
N GLU A 177 -11.26 50.84 37.97
CA GLU A 177 -11.00 50.47 36.59
C GLU A 177 -9.71 49.64 36.47
N LEU A 178 -8.64 50.04 37.15
CA LEU A 178 -7.38 49.29 37.23
C LEU A 178 -7.59 47.91 37.85
N LEU A 179 -8.36 47.81 38.94
CA LEU A 179 -8.67 46.53 39.56
C LEU A 179 -9.44 45.62 38.59
N GLN A 180 -10.44 46.16 37.90
CA GLN A 180 -11.21 45.41 36.90
C GLN A 180 -10.30 44.91 35.76
N LYS A 181 -9.44 45.79 35.23
CA LYS A 181 -8.46 45.41 34.21
C LYS A 181 -7.46 44.39 34.69
N ASN A 182 -7.03 44.46 35.95
CA ASN A 182 -6.14 43.46 36.53
C ASN A 182 -6.80 42.07 36.59
N THR A 183 -8.07 42.00 37.00
CA THR A 183 -8.82 40.73 36.98
C THR A 183 -9.04 40.19 35.57
N GLU A 184 -9.25 41.06 34.58
CA GLU A 184 -9.35 40.67 33.17
C GLU A 184 -8.03 40.08 32.66
N ILE A 185 -6.89 40.70 33.00
CA ILE A 185 -5.55 40.21 32.67
C ILE A 185 -5.29 38.85 33.32
N GLU A 186 -5.64 38.67 34.59
CA GLU A 186 -5.48 37.39 35.30
C GLU A 186 -6.29 36.26 34.63
N ASN A 187 -7.55 36.55 34.27
CA ASN A 187 -8.42 35.60 33.57
C ASN A 187 -7.87 35.23 32.17
N LEU A 188 -7.41 36.22 31.40
CA LEU A 188 -6.81 35.98 30.09
C LEU A 188 -5.50 35.20 30.21
N THR A 189 -4.68 35.49 31.22
CA THR A 189 -3.43 34.77 31.51
C THR A 189 -3.72 33.30 31.78
N ALA A 190 -4.72 32.99 32.61
CA ALA A 190 -5.15 31.61 32.88
C ALA A 190 -5.65 30.88 31.62
N GLN A 191 -6.37 31.57 30.73
CA GLN A 191 -6.79 30.99 29.44
C GLN A 191 -5.60 30.68 28.53
N VAL A 192 -4.62 31.60 28.44
CA VAL A 192 -3.40 31.39 27.66
C VAL A 192 -2.61 30.19 28.20
N GLU A 193 -2.48 30.04 29.52
CA GLU A 193 -1.82 28.88 30.12
C GLU A 193 -2.55 27.57 29.79
N LYS A 194 -3.89 27.55 29.90
CA LYS A 194 -4.71 26.38 29.56
C LYS A 194 -4.57 26.01 28.08
N LEU A 195 -4.65 26.98 27.18
CA LEU A 195 -4.41 26.78 25.75
C LEU A 195 -2.97 26.31 25.49
N GLY A 196 -1.99 26.81 26.25
CA GLY A 196 -0.60 26.35 26.19
C GLY A 196 -0.44 24.87 26.56
N VAL A 197 -1.16 24.39 27.57
CA VAL A 197 -1.20 22.96 27.94
C VAL A 197 -1.79 22.12 26.82
N VAL A 198 -2.97 22.50 26.31
CA VAL A 198 -3.65 21.79 25.22
C VAL A 198 -2.79 21.80 23.95
N GLY A 199 -2.16 22.92 23.60
CA GLY A 199 -1.27 23.03 22.45
C GLY A 199 -0.04 22.12 22.55
N ARG A 200 0.54 21.94 23.76
CA ARG A 200 1.62 20.98 23.99
C ARG A 200 1.15 19.54 23.86
N GLU A 201 -0.05 19.22 24.32
CA GLU A 201 -0.64 17.88 24.20
C GLU A 201 -0.93 17.53 22.74
N LEU A 202 -1.55 18.44 21.99
CA LEU A 202 -1.82 18.27 20.55
C LEU A 202 -0.53 18.07 19.76
N LYS A 203 0.53 18.83 20.05
CA LYS A 203 1.85 18.62 19.44
C LYS A 203 2.43 17.23 19.73
N ARG A 204 2.23 16.69 20.95
CA ARG A 204 2.63 15.31 21.27
C ARG A 204 1.82 14.29 20.49
N LYS A 205 0.49 14.44 20.44
CA LYS A 205 -0.40 13.55 19.66
C LYS A 205 -0.05 13.59 18.17
N GLN A 206 0.20 14.77 17.61
CA GLN A 206 0.64 14.93 16.23
C GLN A 206 1.94 14.19 15.94
N ARG A 207 2.95 14.28 16.84
CA ARG A 207 4.21 13.54 16.69
C ARG A 207 3.99 12.02 16.72
N GLN A 208 3.14 11.54 17.63
CA GLN A 208 2.81 10.12 17.72
C GLN A 208 2.10 9.62 16.45
N ALA A 209 1.09 10.35 15.97
CA ALA A 209 0.40 10.04 14.72
C ALA A 209 1.36 10.07 13.52
N GLN A 210 2.29 11.03 13.48
CA GLN A 210 3.30 11.11 12.42
C GLN A 210 4.27 9.91 12.46
N MET A 211 4.66 9.44 13.65
CA MET A 211 5.48 8.24 13.80
C MET A 211 4.72 6.98 13.33
N GLN A 212 3.44 6.84 13.70
CA GLN A 212 2.60 5.73 13.23
C GLN A 212 2.44 5.75 11.71
N ALA A 213 2.18 6.93 11.12
CA ALA A 213 2.09 7.06 9.67
C ALA A 213 3.40 6.69 8.96
N ARG A 214 4.55 7.06 9.52
CA ARG A 214 5.87 6.65 8.99
C ARG A 214 6.07 5.14 9.06
N GLY A 215 5.74 4.51 10.20
CA GLY A 215 5.81 3.06 10.33
C GLY A 215 4.95 2.32 9.30
N LEU A 216 3.70 2.77 9.09
CA LEU A 216 2.82 2.19 8.07
C LEU A 216 3.36 2.37 6.63
N VAL A 217 4.05 3.48 6.36
CA VAL A 217 4.70 3.71 5.05
C VAL A 217 5.89 2.78 4.85
N GLU A 218 6.68 2.54 5.90
CA GLU A 218 7.79 1.58 5.90
C GLU A 218 7.28 0.15 5.67
N GLU A 219 6.27 -0.29 6.43
CA GLU A 219 5.64 -1.61 6.24
C GLU A 219 5.06 -1.77 4.83
N ARG A 220 4.40 -0.74 4.30
CA ARG A 220 3.91 -0.76 2.91
C ARG A 220 5.06 -0.87 1.90
N ALA A 221 6.19 -0.21 2.14
CA ALA A 221 7.35 -0.31 1.27
C ALA A 221 7.94 -1.73 1.29
N ASP A 222 8.01 -2.36 2.46
CA ASP A 222 8.48 -3.75 2.62
C ASP A 222 7.58 -4.73 1.88
N PHE A 223 6.25 -4.59 1.98
CA PHE A 223 5.32 -5.44 1.24
C PHE A 223 5.41 -5.23 -0.28
N LEU A 224 5.60 -4.00 -0.74
CA LEU A 224 5.81 -3.73 -2.16
C LEU A 224 7.11 -4.35 -2.69
N ALA A 225 8.19 -4.29 -1.91
CA ALA A 225 9.45 -4.95 -2.26
C ALA A 225 9.27 -6.47 -2.38
N GLN A 226 8.63 -7.10 -1.39
CA GLN A 226 8.31 -8.54 -1.43
C GLN A 226 7.45 -8.91 -2.64
N LEU A 227 6.44 -8.10 -2.97
CA LEU A 227 5.56 -8.34 -4.11
C LEU A 227 6.31 -8.18 -5.44
N GLN A 228 7.21 -7.20 -5.52
CA GLN A 228 8.07 -7.02 -6.69
C GLN A 228 9.04 -8.19 -6.89
N ASP A 229 9.61 -8.71 -5.79
CA ASP A 229 10.46 -9.90 -5.82
C ASP A 229 9.67 -11.12 -6.29
N GLN A 230 8.47 -11.35 -5.74
CA GLN A 230 7.56 -12.41 -6.21
C GLN A 230 7.17 -12.25 -7.69
N ASN A 231 6.94 -11.03 -8.15
CA ASN A 231 6.63 -10.79 -9.56
C ASN A 231 7.85 -11.08 -10.46
N ARG A 232 9.05 -10.75 -10.01
CA ARG A 232 10.29 -11.10 -10.73
C ARG A 232 10.50 -12.60 -10.76
N GLU A 233 10.21 -13.31 -9.67
CA GLU A 233 10.18 -14.77 -9.63
C GLU A 233 9.16 -15.35 -10.62
N LEU A 234 7.94 -14.80 -10.67
CA LEU A 234 6.92 -15.22 -11.63
C LEU A 234 7.35 -15.03 -13.09
N ILE A 235 7.98 -13.90 -13.41
CA ILE A 235 8.53 -13.64 -14.75
C ILE A 235 9.60 -14.68 -15.09
N ASN A 236 10.52 -14.95 -14.16
CA ASN A 236 11.57 -15.95 -14.34
C ASN A 236 10.99 -17.36 -14.54
N LEU A 237 9.99 -17.74 -13.74
CA LEU A 237 9.29 -19.03 -13.87
C LEU A 237 8.57 -19.17 -15.21
N ARG A 238 7.90 -18.10 -15.68
CA ARG A 238 7.26 -18.08 -17.01
C ARG A 238 8.27 -18.24 -18.14
N ALA A 239 9.41 -17.57 -18.05
CA ALA A 239 10.48 -17.70 -19.04
C ALA A 239 11.02 -19.14 -19.10
N ARG A 240 11.33 -19.74 -17.93
CA ARG A 240 11.79 -21.14 -17.84
C ARG A 240 10.76 -22.14 -18.37
N LEU A 241 9.48 -21.94 -18.03
CA LEU A 241 8.40 -22.77 -18.56
C LEU A 241 8.30 -22.67 -20.08
N GLY A 242 8.51 -21.48 -20.65
CA GLY A 242 8.56 -21.27 -22.09
C GLY A 242 9.69 -22.07 -22.76
N LEU A 243 10.89 -22.05 -22.18
CA LEU A 243 12.04 -22.82 -22.67
C LEU A 243 11.78 -24.33 -22.59
N ALA A 244 11.30 -24.83 -21.45
CA ALA A 244 11.00 -26.25 -21.27
C ALA A 244 9.91 -26.75 -22.23
N LYS A 245 8.88 -25.93 -22.51
CA LYS A 245 7.86 -26.25 -23.51
C LYS A 245 8.46 -26.40 -24.90
N LYS A 246 9.37 -25.50 -25.29
CA LYS A 246 10.05 -25.54 -26.59
C LYS A 246 10.92 -26.79 -26.73
N GLU A 247 11.74 -27.10 -25.73
CA GLU A 247 12.57 -28.32 -25.71
C GLU A 247 11.72 -29.60 -25.84
N ASN A 248 10.59 -29.66 -25.13
CA ASN A 248 9.69 -30.81 -25.19
C ASN A 248 9.00 -30.95 -26.56
N GLU A 249 8.66 -29.83 -27.18
CA GLU A 249 8.15 -29.79 -28.55
C GLU A 249 9.21 -30.27 -29.56
N ASP A 250 10.46 -29.84 -29.39
CA ASP A 250 11.59 -30.24 -30.23
C ASP A 250 11.91 -31.75 -30.07
N LEU A 251 11.85 -32.30 -28.85
CA LEU A 251 11.98 -33.74 -28.59
C LEU A 251 10.83 -34.54 -29.20
N SER A 252 9.60 -34.04 -29.11
CA SER A 252 8.43 -34.68 -29.72
C SER A 252 8.52 -34.70 -31.25
N LYS A 253 9.08 -33.64 -31.87
CA LYS A 253 9.36 -33.58 -33.31
C LYS A 253 10.43 -34.60 -33.72
N LEU A 254 11.45 -34.82 -32.89
CA LEU A 254 12.46 -35.87 -33.11
C LEU A 254 11.91 -37.29 -32.96
N GLN A 255 10.85 -37.48 -32.19
CA GLN A 255 10.15 -38.78 -32.08
C GLN A 255 9.41 -39.18 -33.37
N GLY A 256 9.28 -38.25 -34.34
CA GLY A 256 8.83 -38.49 -35.71
C GLY A 256 9.95 -38.84 -36.70
N CYS A 257 11.16 -39.16 -36.24
CA CYS A 257 12.19 -39.73 -37.12
C CYS A 257 11.72 -41.11 -37.62
N PRO A 258 11.75 -41.38 -38.94
CA PRO A 258 11.39 -42.69 -39.45
C PRO A 258 12.31 -43.73 -38.84
N ASP A 259 11.70 -44.77 -38.30
CA ASP A 259 12.33 -45.96 -37.75
C ASP A 259 13.57 -46.37 -38.57
N LEU A 260 14.76 -46.11 -38.02
CA LEU A 260 16.03 -46.41 -38.68
C LEU A 260 16.38 -47.91 -38.61
N THR A 261 15.47 -48.73 -38.08
CA THR A 261 15.61 -50.20 -37.98
C THR A 261 15.97 -50.86 -39.32
N ASN A 262 15.65 -50.21 -40.45
CA ASN A 262 16.00 -50.71 -41.80
C ASN A 262 16.95 -49.79 -42.60
N LYS A 263 17.63 -48.83 -41.97
CA LYS A 263 18.63 -47.96 -42.63
C LYS A 263 19.96 -47.83 -41.87
N ALA A 264 20.02 -48.27 -40.62
CA ALA A 264 21.30 -48.55 -39.99
C ALA A 264 21.88 -49.82 -40.61
N ILE A 265 23.00 -49.70 -41.31
CA ILE A 265 23.79 -50.83 -41.83
C ILE A 265 24.49 -51.52 -40.65
N TYR A 266 23.76 -51.91 -39.61
CA TYR A 266 24.32 -52.53 -38.42
C TYR A 266 23.30 -53.52 -37.87
N ASP A 267 23.70 -54.79 -37.87
CA ASP A 267 22.89 -55.92 -37.43
C ASP A 267 22.61 -55.78 -35.92
N LEU A 268 21.33 -55.84 -35.53
CA LEU A 268 20.91 -55.65 -34.13
C LEU A 268 21.28 -56.85 -33.25
N ASP A 269 21.47 -58.01 -33.86
CA ASP A 269 21.75 -59.30 -33.21
C ASP A 269 23.24 -59.65 -33.11
N ASP A 270 24.15 -58.74 -33.51
CA ASP A 270 25.60 -58.95 -33.40
C ASP A 270 26.05 -58.98 -31.91
N PRO A 271 26.58 -60.13 -31.43
CA PRO A 271 27.05 -60.27 -30.05
C PRO A 271 28.35 -59.50 -29.77
N ASP A 272 29.14 -59.17 -30.80
CA ASP A 272 30.38 -58.38 -30.67
C ASP A 272 30.15 -56.88 -30.86
N ARG A 273 28.88 -56.46 -30.97
CA ARG A 273 28.48 -55.06 -31.08
C ARG A 273 28.95 -54.27 -29.85
N PRO A 274 29.66 -53.14 -30.02
CA PRO A 274 30.00 -52.25 -28.91
C PRO A 274 28.72 -51.75 -28.24
N ARG A 275 28.44 -52.23 -27.02
CA ARG A 275 27.31 -51.81 -26.20
C ARG A 275 27.84 -50.88 -25.13
N PHE A 276 27.68 -49.57 -25.35
CA PHE A 276 28.02 -48.58 -24.35
C PHE A 276 26.84 -48.39 -23.39
N THR A 277 27.13 -48.40 -22.10
CA THR A 277 26.20 -47.95 -21.06
C THR A 277 25.94 -46.45 -21.21
N THR A 278 24.83 -45.96 -20.66
CA THR A 278 24.54 -44.51 -20.64
C THR A 278 25.61 -43.70 -19.90
N ALA A 279 26.41 -44.34 -19.04
CA ALA A 279 27.54 -43.72 -18.37
C ALA A 279 28.74 -43.61 -19.32
N GLU A 280 29.11 -44.70 -20.00
CA GLU A 280 30.19 -44.70 -20.99
C GLU A 280 29.90 -43.76 -22.16
N LEU A 281 28.63 -43.66 -22.60
CA LEU A 281 28.25 -42.70 -23.64
C LEU A 281 28.45 -41.24 -23.18
N LYS A 282 28.18 -40.95 -21.89
CA LYS A 282 28.43 -39.62 -21.33
C LYS A 282 29.92 -39.35 -21.23
N GLU A 283 30.72 -40.31 -20.78
CA GLU A 283 32.18 -40.19 -20.73
C GLU A 283 32.77 -39.96 -22.13
N ILE A 284 32.38 -40.76 -23.12
CA ILE A 284 32.82 -40.59 -24.51
C ILE A 284 32.38 -39.23 -25.06
N LEU A 285 31.19 -38.73 -24.72
CA LEU A 285 30.75 -37.41 -25.13
C LEU A 285 31.54 -36.29 -24.45
N HIS A 286 31.89 -36.45 -23.17
CA HIS A 286 32.76 -35.53 -22.45
C HIS A 286 34.16 -35.52 -23.04
N GLU A 287 34.79 -36.67 -23.22
CA GLU A 287 36.10 -36.81 -23.87
C GLU A 287 36.08 -36.25 -25.29
N ARG A 288 35.04 -36.51 -26.08
CA ARG A 288 34.88 -35.94 -27.42
C ARG A 288 34.79 -34.42 -27.36
N ASN A 289 34.05 -33.85 -26.40
CA ASN A 289 33.94 -32.41 -26.24
C ASN A 289 35.28 -31.79 -25.82
N GLU A 290 36.01 -32.41 -24.90
CA GLU A 290 37.34 -31.99 -24.48
C GLU A 290 38.35 -32.04 -25.64
N LEU A 291 38.35 -33.14 -26.41
CA LEU A 291 39.19 -33.26 -27.60
C LEU A 291 38.79 -32.24 -28.65
N LYS A 292 37.50 -31.94 -28.81
CA LYS A 292 37.04 -30.92 -29.75
C LYS A 292 37.46 -29.52 -29.34
N ALA A 293 37.42 -29.19 -28.05
CA ALA A 293 37.95 -27.93 -27.53
C ALA A 293 39.46 -27.84 -27.78
N ARG A 294 40.20 -28.91 -27.46
CA ARG A 294 41.64 -28.97 -27.70
C ARG A 294 42.02 -28.89 -29.18
N VAL A 295 41.22 -29.48 -30.07
CA VAL A 295 41.39 -29.33 -31.51
C VAL A 295 41.11 -27.90 -31.94
N SER A 296 40.08 -27.24 -31.40
CA SER A 296 39.82 -25.82 -31.66
C SER A 296 41.00 -24.95 -31.23
N ASP A 297 41.53 -25.17 -30.02
CA ASP A 297 42.69 -24.41 -29.52
C ASP A 297 43.92 -24.64 -30.41
N LEU A 298 44.16 -25.87 -30.85
CA LEU A 298 45.26 -26.20 -31.77
C LEU A 298 45.04 -25.65 -33.18
N GLU A 299 43.79 -25.60 -33.66
CA GLU A 299 43.42 -24.96 -34.93
C GLU A 299 43.67 -23.45 -34.86
N ASP A 300 43.34 -22.80 -33.73
CA ASP A 300 43.61 -21.38 -33.48
C ASP A 300 45.13 -21.10 -33.41
N GLU A 301 45.89 -21.96 -32.70
CA GLU A 301 47.35 -21.89 -32.67
C GLU A 301 47.96 -22.07 -34.07
N LEU A 302 47.46 -23.03 -34.86
CA LEU A 302 47.91 -23.23 -36.24
C LEU A 302 47.50 -22.08 -37.17
N GLU A 303 46.35 -21.44 -36.93
CA GLU A 303 45.92 -20.26 -37.66
C GLU A 303 46.85 -19.07 -37.40
N LEU A 304 47.41 -18.93 -36.19
CA LEU A 304 48.41 -17.92 -35.87
C LEU A 304 49.69 -18.06 -36.73
N TYR A 305 50.07 -19.30 -37.05
CA TYR A 305 51.24 -19.59 -37.89
C TYR A 305 50.92 -19.71 -39.38
N ARG A 306 49.64 -19.59 -39.77
CA ARG A 306 49.23 -19.56 -41.16
C ARG A 306 49.59 -18.18 -41.75
N PRO A 307 50.31 -18.11 -42.87
CA PRO A 307 50.63 -16.82 -43.49
C PRO A 307 49.33 -16.09 -43.89
N LYS A 308 48.98 -15.02 -43.16
CA LYS A 308 47.84 -14.15 -43.49
C LYS A 308 48.29 -13.14 -44.54
N PRO A 309 47.62 -13.03 -45.71
CA PRO A 309 47.91 -11.96 -46.67
C PRO A 309 47.59 -10.61 -46.02
N GLU A 310 48.54 -9.68 -46.09
CA GLU A 310 48.42 -8.30 -45.59
C GLU A 310 47.12 -7.66 -46.08
N THR A 311 46.28 -7.17 -45.17
CA THR A 311 45.48 -5.95 -45.37
C THR A 311 44.78 -5.51 -44.07
N VAL A 312 45.18 -4.31 -43.61
CA VAL A 312 44.43 -3.25 -42.91
C VAL A 312 43.50 -3.58 -41.73
N GLU A 313 44.04 -3.28 -40.55
CA GLU A 313 43.46 -2.66 -39.33
C GLU A 313 41.98 -2.19 -39.43
N ASP A 314 41.13 -2.70 -38.54
CA ASP A 314 39.98 -1.95 -37.99
C ASP A 314 39.75 -2.39 -36.53
N ASP A 315 40.03 -1.47 -35.60
CA ASP A 315 39.79 -1.60 -34.16
C ASP A 315 38.28 -1.66 -33.88
N LYS A 316 37.81 -2.80 -33.36
CA LYS A 316 36.54 -2.87 -32.63
C LYS A 316 36.69 -3.71 -31.37
N ASP A 317 36.74 -3.02 -30.24
CA ASP A 317 36.57 -3.58 -28.90
C ASP A 317 35.29 -4.43 -28.83
N ALA A 318 35.45 -5.72 -28.55
CA ALA A 318 34.37 -6.64 -28.22
C ALA A 318 34.06 -6.57 -26.71
N PRO A 319 32.78 -6.59 -26.28
CA PRO A 319 32.44 -6.48 -24.87
C PRO A 319 32.82 -7.75 -24.08
N VAL A 320 33.61 -7.54 -23.02
CA VAL A 320 34.05 -8.54 -22.05
C VAL A 320 32.85 -9.14 -21.30
N GLN A 321 32.57 -10.43 -21.55
CA GLN A 321 31.60 -11.21 -20.80
C GLN A 321 32.32 -11.97 -19.68
N GLY A 322 32.10 -11.56 -18.43
CA GLY A 322 32.71 -12.18 -17.25
C GLY A 322 32.20 -13.61 -16.96
N PRO A 323 32.91 -14.39 -16.11
CA PRO A 323 32.61 -15.81 -15.90
C PRO A 323 31.30 -16.03 -15.13
N LEU A 324 30.55 -17.04 -15.56
CA LEU A 324 29.29 -17.49 -14.99
C LEU A 324 29.46 -17.97 -13.53
N PRO A 325 28.69 -17.47 -12.54
CA PRO A 325 28.73 -17.98 -11.17
C PRO A 325 28.19 -19.42 -11.06
N TYR A 326 28.90 -20.26 -10.32
CA TYR A 326 28.59 -21.67 -10.04
C TYR A 326 27.24 -21.83 -9.30
N GLU A 327 26.38 -22.71 -9.79
CA GLU A 327 25.08 -23.02 -9.17
C GLU A 327 25.25 -23.94 -7.95
N PRO A 328 24.65 -23.63 -6.78
CA PRO A 328 24.63 -24.52 -5.63
C PRO A 328 23.70 -25.74 -5.85
N ASP A 329 24.13 -26.92 -5.41
CA ASP A 329 23.44 -28.22 -5.54
C ASP A 329 22.08 -28.33 -4.83
N ASP A 330 21.59 -27.29 -4.15
CA ASP A 330 20.52 -27.41 -3.15
C ASP A 330 19.15 -26.92 -3.64
N ALA A 331 18.78 -27.35 -4.84
CA ALA A 331 17.76 -26.66 -5.58
C ALA A 331 16.32 -27.17 -5.38
N PRO A 332 15.33 -26.27 -5.21
CA PRO A 332 13.95 -26.62 -4.86
C PRO A 332 13.12 -27.29 -5.97
N TRP A 333 13.63 -27.42 -7.20
CA TRP A 333 12.88 -27.88 -8.40
C TRP A 333 12.45 -29.36 -8.37
N LYS A 334 12.60 -30.07 -7.27
CA LYS A 334 12.22 -31.49 -7.14
C LYS A 334 10.78 -31.76 -6.70
N LYS A 335 9.89 -30.76 -6.60
CA LYS A 335 8.53 -30.97 -6.07
C LYS A 335 7.44 -30.28 -6.90
N THR A 336 6.80 -31.06 -7.75
CA THR A 336 5.59 -30.71 -8.49
C THR A 336 4.39 -30.68 -7.52
N SER A 337 3.67 -29.55 -7.43
CA SER A 337 2.46 -29.44 -6.61
C SER A 337 1.22 -29.29 -7.50
N GLU A 338 0.17 -30.04 -7.17
CA GLU A 338 -1.03 -30.23 -7.98
C GLU A 338 -2.19 -29.29 -7.55
N SER A 339 -3.15 -29.03 -8.45
CA SER A 339 -4.33 -28.15 -8.23
C SER A 339 -5.26 -28.63 -7.09
N GLY A 340 -5.90 -27.68 -6.38
CA GLY A 340 -6.79 -27.92 -5.25
C GLY A 340 -8.03 -28.77 -5.58
N ILE A 341 -8.68 -28.51 -6.71
CA ILE A 341 -9.84 -29.30 -7.16
C ILE A 341 -9.45 -30.71 -7.61
N ARG A 342 -8.25 -30.86 -8.20
CA ARG A 342 -7.69 -32.18 -8.55
C ARG A 342 -7.34 -32.97 -7.29
N LYS A 343 -6.80 -32.31 -6.27
CA LYS A 343 -6.59 -32.89 -4.94
C LYS A 343 -7.92 -33.28 -4.27
N PHE A 344 -8.95 -32.47 -4.41
CA PHE A 344 -10.28 -32.72 -3.86
C PHE A 344 -10.94 -33.96 -4.49
N PHE A 345 -11.07 -34.01 -5.82
CA PHE A 345 -11.63 -35.19 -6.50
C PHE A 345 -10.75 -36.42 -6.36
N ARG A 346 -9.42 -36.27 -6.33
CA ARG A 346 -8.53 -37.39 -6.00
C ARG A 346 -8.83 -37.93 -4.61
N LYS A 347 -9.00 -37.07 -3.60
CA LYS A 347 -9.32 -37.48 -2.22
C LYS A 347 -10.67 -38.20 -2.13
N ILE A 348 -11.72 -37.66 -2.76
CA ILE A 348 -13.05 -38.28 -2.76
C ILE A 348 -13.01 -39.67 -3.42
N PHE A 349 -12.39 -39.82 -4.59
CA PHE A 349 -12.40 -41.09 -5.32
C PHE A 349 -11.32 -42.09 -4.89
N SER A 350 -10.31 -41.67 -4.11
CA SER A 350 -9.33 -42.60 -3.51
C SER A 350 -9.84 -43.25 -2.23
N GLU A 351 -10.89 -42.72 -1.61
CA GLU A 351 -11.51 -43.29 -0.40
C GLU A 351 -12.58 -44.34 -0.74
N SER A 352 -13.16 -44.32 -1.95
CA SER A 352 -14.23 -45.25 -2.37
C SER A 352 -13.84 -46.31 -3.40
N SER A 353 -12.61 -46.34 -3.93
CA SER A 353 -12.22 -47.38 -4.90
C SER A 353 -10.73 -47.68 -4.95
N SER A 354 -10.37 -48.93 -4.62
CA SER A 354 -9.00 -49.47 -4.59
C SER A 354 -8.40 -49.73 -5.98
N SER A 355 -8.68 -48.91 -7.01
CA SER A 355 -8.21 -49.23 -8.38
C SER A 355 -7.91 -48.06 -9.33
N PHE A 356 -8.07 -46.78 -8.97
CA PHE A 356 -8.06 -45.74 -10.01
C PHE A 356 -6.72 -45.12 -10.40
N LEU A 357 -5.63 -45.25 -9.64
CA LEU A 357 -4.33 -44.65 -10.02
C LEU A 357 -3.13 -45.46 -9.53
N VAL A 358 -2.86 -46.62 -10.14
CA VAL A 358 -1.52 -47.27 -10.05
C VAL A 358 -0.75 -46.95 -11.33
N GLY A 359 -0.07 -45.80 -11.30
CA GLY A 359 1.10 -45.51 -12.12
C GLY A 359 2.33 -45.46 -11.21
N SER A 360 3.09 -46.55 -11.23
CA SER A 360 4.39 -46.81 -10.58
C SER A 360 5.09 -45.65 -9.83
N SER A 361 5.29 -45.80 -8.52
CA SER A 361 6.42 -45.22 -7.79
C SER A 361 6.72 -46.05 -6.51
N PRO A 362 8.00 -46.27 -6.17
CA PRO A 362 8.36 -47.23 -5.14
C PRO A 362 8.15 -46.67 -3.73
N ARG A 363 7.65 -47.55 -2.84
CA ARG A 363 7.55 -47.35 -1.40
C ARG A 363 8.90 -46.88 -0.84
N ARG A 364 8.94 -45.67 -0.27
CA ARG A 364 9.95 -45.30 0.74
C ARG A 364 9.33 -45.46 2.12
N SER A 365 9.96 -46.32 2.90
CA SER A 365 9.76 -46.55 4.32
C SER A 365 9.84 -45.24 5.11
N LEU A 366 8.79 -44.93 5.87
CA LEU A 366 8.81 -43.86 6.87
C LEU A 366 9.32 -44.43 8.19
N SER A 367 10.63 -44.31 8.41
CA SER A 367 11.24 -44.45 9.73
C SER A 367 12.19 -43.28 9.98
N SER A 368 11.62 -42.14 10.40
CA SER A 368 12.23 -41.19 11.34
C SER A 368 11.28 -40.01 11.57
N LEU A 369 10.32 -40.19 12.48
CA LEU A 369 9.72 -39.10 13.22
C LEU A 369 9.70 -39.52 14.68
N SER A 370 10.75 -39.13 15.39
CA SER A 370 10.77 -39.11 16.84
C SER A 370 11.41 -37.81 17.28
N LYS A 371 10.72 -37.14 18.21
CA LYS A 371 11.09 -35.92 18.95
C LYS A 371 10.57 -34.59 18.36
N MET A 372 9.29 -34.33 18.61
CA MET A 372 8.91 -33.09 19.28
C MET A 372 8.80 -33.37 20.79
N ALA A 373 9.59 -32.67 21.60
CA ALA A 373 9.34 -32.44 23.01
C ALA A 373 9.88 -31.02 23.28
N LEU A 374 8.98 -30.03 23.33
CA LEU A 374 8.59 -29.35 24.57
C LEU A 374 9.78 -28.70 25.29
N SER A 375 9.96 -27.41 25.03
CA SER A 375 10.53 -26.43 25.95
C SER A 375 9.57 -25.24 25.85
N GLY A 376 8.69 -24.95 26.80
CA GLY A 376 8.93 -24.98 28.25
C GLY A 376 9.13 -23.54 28.70
N ASN A 377 8.08 -22.74 28.62
CA ASN A 377 8.06 -21.37 29.15
C ASN A 377 8.03 -21.46 30.68
N SER A 378 9.12 -21.10 31.33
CA SER A 378 9.22 -20.87 32.78
C SER A 378 10.00 -19.56 32.92
N THR A 379 9.38 -18.42 33.22
CA THR A 379 9.04 -17.90 34.56
C THR A 379 10.14 -18.07 35.61
N TYR A 380 10.26 -17.03 36.44
CA TYR A 380 11.26 -16.70 37.47
C TYR A 380 12.51 -15.98 36.90
N ASP A 381 12.94 -14.82 37.40
CA ASP A 381 13.05 -14.52 38.82
C ASP A 381 13.04 -13.00 39.13
N GLU A 382 12.38 -12.68 40.24
CA GLU A 382 12.31 -11.39 40.93
C GLU A 382 12.85 -11.68 42.34
N SER A 383 13.98 -11.08 42.72
CA SER A 383 14.59 -11.01 44.07
C SER A 383 15.92 -10.25 43.88
N ILE A 384 16.32 -9.17 44.57
CA ILE A 384 16.14 -8.69 45.95
C ILE A 384 16.25 -7.16 45.93
#